data_AF-A0A1M2VU64-F1
#
_entry.id   AF-A0A1M2VU64-F1
#
_cell.length_a   1.000
_cell.length_b   1.000
_cell.length_c   1.000
_cell.angle_alpha   90.00
_cell.angle_beta   90.00
_cell.angle_gamma   90.00
#
_symmetry.space_group_name_H-M   'P 1'
#
loop_
_entity.id
_entity.type
_entity.pdbx_description
1 polymer ?
#
loop_
_entity_poly.entity_id
_entity_poly.type
_entity_poly.pdbx_seq_one_letter_code
_entity_poly.pdbx_strand_id
1 'polypeptide(L)'
;MDWELRFQVCSYPQYTDRTDGNWIWFSPDQWTAGFFPSTLYAMHERTTLCGSRAGSASQWLTLGRAWSTGEIPLEAHTGVGHDVGFLSYPFMDELKVNPKNATAIEAVNKFATALAARFSPIVGCTRSWDAADPTDFQVIIDNMMNLEVLFASEALTGNHTLREIAISHADKTMVNHIRPDGGSYHVVDYNSTTGAVFRQRTSQGYADNSTWSRGEAWGIYGFANMFKHTRQFDYLQTARKMAKYWITNTPSDGIIPWDFNAPLVPPRPADSSAATIAASALLLLADQELSILNVTGSAYYTNEVIKMLDANTKLAWRPAWQSLLANGTVNNPAQNNLTGIVY
;
A
#
# COMPACT_ATOMS: atom_id res chain seq x y z
N MET A 1 20.71 23.24 4.60
CA MET A 1 19.55 23.14 3.69
C MET A 1 18.42 23.82 4.41
N ASP A 2 18.00 24.99 3.92
CA ASP A 2 16.79 25.65 4.40
C ASP A 2 15.61 24.73 4.07
N TRP A 3 15.09 24.04 5.09
CA TRP A 3 13.87 23.24 5.01
C TRP A 3 12.62 24.11 5.16
N GLU A 4 12.71 25.41 4.90
CA GLU A 4 11.56 26.20 4.45
C GLU A 4 11.16 25.72 3.04
N LEU A 5 10.82 24.44 2.96
CA LEU A 5 9.90 23.88 2.01
C LEU A 5 8.77 24.89 1.91
N ARG A 6 8.71 25.56 0.76
CA ARG A 6 7.53 26.29 0.35
C ARG A 6 6.39 25.32 0.55
N PHE A 7 5.62 25.52 1.61
CA PHE A 7 4.39 24.81 1.85
C PHE A 7 3.50 25.17 0.66
N GLN A 8 3.58 24.35 -0.39
CA GLN A 8 2.67 24.44 -1.51
C GLN A 8 1.41 23.75 -1.02
N VAL A 9 0.54 24.53 -0.40
CA VAL A 9 -0.77 24.13 0.18
C VAL A 9 -1.60 23.25 -0.78
N CYS A 10 -1.22 23.18 -2.06
CA CYS A 10 -1.94 22.48 -3.12
C CYS A 10 -1.06 21.58 -4.01
N SER A 11 0.17 21.21 -3.60
CA SER A 11 1.07 20.36 -4.41
C SER A 11 1.75 19.26 -3.60
N TYR A 12 1.59 18.01 -4.01
CA TYR A 12 2.08 16.81 -3.31
C TYR A 12 3.14 16.06 -4.14
N PRO A 13 4.20 15.52 -3.51
CA PRO A 13 5.17 14.69 -4.22
C PRO A 13 4.57 13.32 -4.51
N GLN A 14 4.85 12.76 -5.69
CA GLN A 14 4.47 11.36 -6.01
C GLN A 14 5.68 10.50 -6.35
N TYR A 15 6.42 10.91 -7.37
CA TYR A 15 7.62 10.24 -7.84
C TYR A 15 8.61 11.28 -8.36
N THR A 16 9.89 10.94 -8.40
CA THR A 16 10.92 11.85 -8.90
C THR A 16 11.14 11.71 -10.41
N ASP A 17 11.82 12.67 -11.01
CA ASP A 17 12.52 12.42 -12.28
C ASP A 17 13.59 11.31 -12.13
N ARG A 18 14.08 10.79 -13.26
CA ARG A 18 15.03 9.65 -13.31
C ARG A 18 16.50 10.05 -13.22
N THR A 19 16.81 11.34 -13.29
CA THR A 19 18.18 11.85 -13.49
C THR A 19 18.70 12.57 -12.25
N ASP A 20 18.00 13.62 -11.85
CA ASP A 20 18.37 14.52 -10.78
C ASP A 20 17.65 14.17 -9.47
N GLY A 21 16.57 13.39 -9.56
CA GLY A 21 15.82 12.95 -8.39
C GLY A 21 14.96 14.05 -7.77
N ASN A 22 14.48 15.00 -8.57
CA ASN A 22 13.54 16.02 -8.12
C ASN A 22 12.11 15.48 -8.15
N TRP A 23 11.34 15.78 -7.12
CA TRP A 23 9.92 15.43 -7.06
C TRP A 23 9.15 16.05 -8.23
N ILE A 24 8.31 15.24 -8.84
CA ILE A 24 7.20 15.71 -9.67
C ILE A 24 6.00 15.93 -8.76
N TRP A 25 5.42 17.12 -8.87
CA TRP A 25 4.39 17.64 -7.97
C TRP A 25 3.01 17.57 -8.62
N PHE A 26 2.01 17.18 -7.83
CA PHE A 26 0.64 16.96 -8.31
C PHE A 26 -0.38 17.58 -7.37
N SER A 27 -1.62 17.74 -7.82
CA SER A 27 -2.72 18.17 -6.95
C SER A 27 -2.98 17.15 -5.83
N PRO A 28 -3.69 17.54 -4.75
CA PRO A 28 -4.01 16.63 -3.65
C PRO A 28 -4.96 15.49 -4.06
N ASP A 29 -5.84 15.69 -5.07
CA ASP A 29 -6.79 14.67 -5.55
C ASP A 29 -6.08 13.61 -6.40
N GLN A 30 -5.20 12.85 -5.77
CA GLN A 30 -4.38 11.80 -6.35
C GLN A 30 -4.21 10.68 -5.33
N TRP A 31 -4.24 9.43 -5.78
CA TRP A 31 -4.24 8.25 -4.91
C TRP A 31 -3.04 8.17 -3.93
N THR A 32 -1.94 8.87 -4.25
CA THR A 32 -0.72 8.87 -3.43
C THR A 32 -0.61 10.00 -2.41
N ALA A 33 -1.60 10.90 -2.31
CA ALA A 33 -1.45 12.12 -1.52
C ALA A 33 -1.23 11.84 -0.02
N GLY A 34 -1.86 10.80 0.52
CA GLY A 34 -1.76 10.43 1.93
C GLY A 34 -0.41 9.89 2.38
N PHE A 35 0.45 9.40 1.48
CA PHE A 35 1.71 8.75 1.87
C PHE A 35 2.76 9.72 2.45
N PHE A 36 2.88 10.92 1.88
CA PHE A 36 3.85 11.91 2.38
C PHE A 36 3.52 12.40 3.80
N PRO A 37 2.30 12.88 4.12
CA PRO A 37 1.94 13.25 5.48
C PRO A 37 2.05 12.06 6.44
N SER A 38 1.65 10.84 6.05
CA SER A 38 1.87 9.65 6.88
C SER A 38 3.34 9.35 7.15
N THR A 39 4.25 9.59 6.19
CA THR A 39 5.70 9.49 6.43
C THR A 39 6.17 10.49 7.51
N LEU A 40 5.57 11.69 7.56
CA LEU A 40 5.89 12.68 8.58
C LEU A 40 5.37 12.25 9.97
N TYR A 41 4.20 11.61 10.06
CA TYR A 41 3.75 10.96 11.29
C TYR A 41 4.66 9.80 11.70
N ALA A 42 5.13 8.98 10.75
CA ALA A 42 6.10 7.92 11.04
C ALA A 42 7.44 8.48 11.57
N MET A 43 7.88 9.64 11.06
CA MET A 43 9.04 10.35 11.60
C MET A 43 8.80 10.85 13.03
N HIS A 44 7.59 11.34 13.34
CA HIS A 44 7.19 11.67 14.71
C HIS A 44 7.28 10.43 15.62
N GLU A 45 6.65 9.32 15.25
CA GLU A 45 6.70 8.06 16.01
C GLU A 45 8.13 7.56 16.21
N ARG A 46 8.96 7.63 15.17
CA ARG A 46 10.37 7.27 15.23
C ARG A 46 11.15 8.07 16.27
N THR A 47 10.84 9.37 16.47
CA THR A 47 11.53 10.15 17.51
C THR A 47 11.27 9.60 18.92
N THR A 48 10.09 9.01 19.16
CA THR A 48 9.72 8.36 20.42
C THR A 48 10.40 7.01 20.56
N LEU A 49 10.43 6.19 19.49
CA LEU A 49 10.97 4.84 19.54
C LEU A 49 12.51 4.77 19.51
N CYS A 50 13.16 5.69 18.80
CA CYS A 50 14.60 5.61 18.50
C CYS A 50 15.39 6.85 18.94
N GLY A 51 14.73 7.86 19.51
CA GLY A 51 15.29 9.21 19.68
C GLY A 51 15.37 9.96 18.35
N SER A 52 15.59 11.28 18.42
CA SER A 52 15.74 12.10 17.20
C SER A 52 17.20 12.27 16.80
N ARG A 53 17.49 12.07 15.51
CA ARG A 53 18.75 12.46 14.85
C ARG A 53 18.55 13.53 13.79
N ALA A 54 17.29 13.86 13.45
CA ALA A 54 16.89 14.85 12.47
C ALA A 54 15.49 15.38 12.82
N GLY A 55 15.35 16.69 13.00
CA GLY A 55 14.09 17.34 13.42
C GLY A 55 13.69 17.04 14.87
N SER A 56 12.53 17.50 15.30
CA SER A 56 11.94 17.19 16.61
C SER A 56 10.58 16.52 16.47
N ALA A 57 10.11 15.84 17.52
CA ALA A 57 8.78 15.22 17.56
C ALA A 57 7.68 16.24 17.19
N SER A 58 7.75 17.46 17.73
CA SER A 58 6.77 18.52 17.45
C SER A 58 6.87 19.06 16.02
N GLN A 59 8.07 19.18 15.46
CA GLN A 59 8.26 19.59 14.07
C GLN A 59 7.63 18.58 13.10
N TRP A 60 7.92 17.29 13.28
CA TRP A 60 7.37 16.24 12.41
C TRP A 60 5.84 16.16 12.48
N LEU A 61 5.28 16.25 13.69
CA LEU A 61 3.83 16.27 13.87
C LEU A 61 3.18 17.52 13.25
N THR A 62 3.82 18.69 13.37
CA THR A 62 3.34 19.93 12.75
C THR A 62 3.33 19.81 11.22
N LEU A 63 4.40 19.25 10.64
CA LEU A 63 4.47 18.99 9.21
C LEU A 63 3.41 17.97 8.77
N GLY A 64 3.26 16.84 9.46
CA GLY A 64 2.25 15.82 9.13
C GLY A 64 0.85 16.42 9.05
N ARG A 65 0.44 17.19 10.07
CA ARG A 65 -0.84 17.90 10.09
C ARG A 65 -0.98 18.91 8.96
N ALA A 66 0.03 19.74 8.74
CA ALA A 66 0.01 20.74 7.67
C ALA A 66 -0.18 20.07 6.31
N TRP A 67 0.62 19.04 6.01
CA TRP A 67 0.56 18.29 4.75
C TRP A 67 -0.67 17.39 4.61
N SER A 68 -1.45 17.16 5.66
CA SER A 68 -2.75 16.46 5.54
C SER A 68 -3.88 17.41 5.11
N THR A 69 -3.68 18.73 5.20
CA THR A 69 -4.76 19.73 5.03
C THR A 69 -5.37 19.70 3.63
N GLY A 70 -4.55 19.45 2.60
CA GLY A 70 -5.02 19.39 1.21
C GLY A 70 -5.92 18.18 0.91
N GLU A 71 -5.92 17.16 1.77
CA GLU A 71 -6.75 15.96 1.62
C GLU A 71 -8.12 16.09 2.30
N ILE A 72 -8.30 17.02 3.25
CA ILE A 72 -9.57 17.20 3.98
C ILE A 72 -10.76 17.39 3.02
N PRO A 73 -10.71 18.27 2.00
CA PRO A 73 -11.85 18.44 1.09
C PRO A 73 -12.20 17.18 0.28
N LEU A 74 -11.26 16.24 0.13
CA LEU A 74 -11.44 15.02 -0.66
C LEU A 74 -12.38 14.01 0.01
N GLU A 75 -12.62 14.16 1.31
CA GLU A 75 -13.60 13.36 2.06
C GLU A 75 -15.04 13.57 1.55
N ALA A 76 -15.30 14.71 0.90
CA ALA A 76 -16.58 15.06 0.31
C ALA A 76 -16.63 14.77 -1.20
N HIS A 77 -15.53 14.99 -1.92
CA HIS A 77 -15.45 14.78 -3.36
C HIS A 77 -14.03 14.43 -3.82
N THR A 78 -13.88 13.26 -4.45
CA THR A 78 -12.62 12.79 -5.00
C THR A 78 -12.84 11.83 -6.17
N GLY A 79 -11.93 11.86 -7.14
CA GLY A 79 -11.94 10.96 -8.30
C GLY A 79 -11.11 9.69 -8.13
N VAL A 80 -10.49 9.44 -6.97
CA VAL A 80 -9.46 8.38 -6.81
C VAL A 80 -10.02 6.96 -6.66
N GLY A 81 -11.35 6.78 -6.69
CA GLY A 81 -11.96 5.45 -6.64
C GLY A 81 -11.77 4.75 -5.30
N HIS A 82 -11.22 3.53 -5.29
CA HIS A 82 -11.00 2.81 -4.02
C HIS A 82 -9.90 3.45 -3.16
N ASP A 83 -9.02 4.26 -3.76
CA ASP A 83 -7.79 4.76 -3.12
C ASP A 83 -8.05 5.82 -2.04
N VAL A 84 -9.32 6.07 -1.75
CA VAL A 84 -9.76 6.79 -0.54
C VAL A 84 -9.22 6.15 0.74
N GLY A 85 -8.92 4.85 0.72
CA GLY A 85 -8.23 4.20 1.84
C GLY A 85 -6.80 4.74 2.02
N PHE A 86 -6.02 4.91 0.96
CA PHE A 86 -4.69 5.54 1.05
C PHE A 86 -4.77 7.01 1.47
N LEU A 87 -5.75 7.77 0.98
CA LEU A 87 -5.98 9.16 1.44
C LEU A 87 -6.33 9.24 2.94
N SER A 88 -6.89 8.17 3.51
CA SER A 88 -7.24 8.16 4.93
C SER A 88 -6.06 7.97 5.88
N TYR A 89 -4.89 7.54 5.38
CA TYR A 89 -3.74 7.17 6.20
C TYR A 89 -3.28 8.27 7.18
N PRO A 90 -3.07 9.53 6.77
CA PRO A 90 -2.61 10.56 7.70
C PRO A 90 -3.63 10.89 8.79
N PHE A 91 -4.92 10.70 8.52
CA PHE A 91 -5.98 10.89 9.51
C PHE A 91 -6.02 9.73 10.50
N MET A 92 -5.83 8.49 10.05
CA MET A 92 -5.65 7.34 10.95
C MET A 92 -4.40 7.50 11.82
N ASP A 93 -3.31 8.05 11.29
CA ASP A 93 -2.10 8.34 12.05
C ASP A 93 -2.31 9.46 13.09
N GLU A 94 -3.04 10.52 12.75
CA GLU A 94 -3.43 11.56 13.71
C GLU A 94 -4.29 10.99 14.84
N LEU A 95 -5.16 10.02 14.59
CA LEU A 95 -5.98 9.40 15.64
C LEU A 95 -5.16 8.55 16.62
N LYS A 96 -3.97 8.05 16.22
CA LYS A 96 -3.03 7.41 17.17
C LYS A 96 -2.43 8.45 18.12
N VAL A 97 -2.22 9.69 17.65
CA VAL A 97 -1.65 10.80 18.44
C VAL A 97 -2.72 11.49 19.29
N ASN A 98 -3.86 11.80 18.69
CA ASN A 98 -5.00 12.44 19.33
C ASN A 98 -6.30 11.72 18.92
N PRO A 99 -6.74 10.72 19.71
CA PRO A 99 -7.94 9.94 19.42
C PRO A 99 -9.25 10.73 19.40
N LYS A 100 -9.23 12.01 19.84
CA LYS A 100 -10.40 12.90 19.88
C LYS A 100 -10.35 13.99 18.80
N ASN A 101 -9.41 13.91 17.85
CA ASN A 101 -9.33 14.89 16.77
C ASN A 101 -10.56 14.79 15.87
N ALA A 102 -11.46 15.78 15.96
CA ALA A 102 -12.73 15.77 15.26
C ALA A 102 -12.58 15.72 13.73
N THR A 103 -11.63 16.47 13.16
CA THR A 103 -11.34 16.48 11.72
C THR A 103 -10.87 15.10 11.25
N ALA A 104 -9.97 14.44 12.00
CA ALA A 104 -9.49 13.12 11.62
C ALA A 104 -10.59 12.03 11.76
N ILE A 105 -11.45 12.12 12.79
CA ILE A 105 -12.62 11.24 12.94
C ILE A 105 -13.56 11.40 11.75
N GLU A 106 -13.85 12.64 11.35
CA GLU A 106 -14.72 12.93 10.21
C GLU A 106 -14.14 12.36 8.91
N ALA A 107 -12.87 12.65 8.62
CA ALA A 107 -12.19 12.17 7.41
C ALA A 107 -12.18 10.64 7.31
N VAL A 108 -11.79 9.93 8.39
CA VAL A 108 -11.79 8.46 8.39
C VAL A 108 -13.18 7.89 8.10
N ASN A 109 -14.23 8.43 8.74
CA ASN A 109 -15.59 7.95 8.53
C ASN A 109 -16.11 8.26 7.11
N LYS A 110 -15.75 9.42 6.55
CA LYS A 110 -16.15 9.83 5.21
C LYS A 110 -15.44 9.00 4.13
N PHE A 111 -14.13 8.78 4.25
CA PHE A 111 -13.40 7.90 3.34
C PHE A 111 -13.85 6.44 3.44
N ALA A 112 -14.14 5.94 4.64
CA ALA A 112 -14.75 4.61 4.80
C ALA A 112 -16.12 4.51 4.14
N THR A 113 -16.96 5.54 4.28
CA THR A 113 -18.27 5.62 3.61
C THR A 113 -18.11 5.62 2.09
N ALA A 114 -17.13 6.39 1.57
CA ALA A 114 -16.83 6.44 0.14
C ALA A 114 -16.37 5.07 -0.40
N LEU A 115 -15.49 4.37 0.32
CA LEU A 115 -15.04 3.03 -0.06
C LEU A 115 -16.19 2.01 0.00
N ALA A 116 -16.99 2.04 1.07
CA ALA A 116 -18.14 1.16 1.25
C ALA A 116 -19.22 1.39 0.17
N ALA A 117 -19.41 2.63 -0.30
CA ALA A 117 -20.32 2.92 -1.40
C ALA A 117 -19.90 2.28 -2.74
N ARG A 118 -18.64 1.86 -2.87
CA ARG A 118 -18.14 1.11 -4.04
C ARG A 118 -18.35 -0.40 -3.91
N PHE A 119 -18.88 -0.89 -2.79
CA PHE A 119 -19.14 -2.30 -2.57
C PHE A 119 -20.32 -2.81 -3.42
N SER A 120 -20.16 -3.98 -4.04
CA SER A 120 -21.24 -4.73 -4.65
C SER A 120 -21.45 -6.04 -3.91
N PRO A 121 -22.64 -6.31 -3.35
CA PRO A 121 -22.93 -7.60 -2.72
C PRO A 121 -22.99 -8.77 -3.72
N ILE A 122 -23.20 -8.48 -5.01
CA ILE A 122 -23.20 -9.51 -6.07
C ILE A 122 -21.77 -9.99 -6.35
N VAL A 123 -20.83 -9.05 -6.46
CA VAL A 123 -19.42 -9.39 -6.70
C VAL A 123 -18.74 -9.81 -5.39
N GLY A 124 -19.12 -9.19 -4.28
CA GLY A 124 -18.51 -9.36 -2.97
C GLY A 124 -17.28 -8.50 -2.74
N CYS A 125 -17.00 -7.51 -3.59
CA CYS A 125 -15.85 -6.61 -3.49
C CYS A 125 -16.25 -5.15 -3.56
N THR A 126 -15.33 -4.27 -3.19
CA THR A 126 -15.35 -2.84 -3.54
C THR A 126 -14.74 -2.66 -4.92
N ARG A 127 -15.37 -1.82 -5.76
CA ARG A 127 -14.87 -1.53 -7.11
C ARG A 127 -13.61 -0.69 -7.02
N SER A 128 -12.60 -1.03 -7.81
CA SER A 128 -11.36 -0.25 -7.87
C SER A 128 -11.53 1.02 -8.70
N TRP A 129 -11.67 0.88 -10.02
CA TRP A 129 -11.87 1.99 -10.94
C TRP A 129 -13.27 1.95 -11.55
N ASP A 130 -13.77 3.10 -11.97
CA ASP A 130 -14.98 3.14 -12.79
C ASP A 130 -14.63 2.74 -14.23
N ALA A 131 -15.49 1.94 -14.85
CA ALA A 131 -15.33 1.45 -16.20
C ALA A 131 -16.39 2.09 -17.12
N ALA A 132 -16.06 2.23 -18.40
CA ALA A 132 -17.01 2.73 -19.40
C ALA A 132 -18.18 1.76 -19.59
N ASP A 133 -17.92 0.44 -19.52
CA ASP A 133 -18.95 -0.58 -19.47
C ASP A 133 -19.46 -0.74 -18.01
N PRO A 134 -20.74 -0.45 -17.72
CA PRO A 134 -21.27 -0.59 -16.36
C PRO A 134 -21.38 -2.05 -15.89
N THR A 135 -21.25 -3.01 -16.81
CA THR A 135 -21.19 -4.44 -16.49
C THR A 135 -19.79 -4.88 -16.05
N ASP A 136 -18.76 -4.07 -16.29
CA ASP A 136 -17.40 -4.33 -15.82
C ASP A 136 -17.24 -3.89 -14.37
N PHE A 137 -16.82 -4.83 -13.53
CA PHE A 137 -16.46 -4.58 -12.14
C PHE A 137 -15.00 -5.00 -11.93
N GLN A 138 -14.11 -4.00 -11.92
CA GLN A 138 -12.67 -4.24 -11.86
C GLN A 138 -12.19 -4.16 -10.42
N VAL A 139 -11.44 -5.18 -9.98
CA VAL A 139 -10.82 -5.25 -8.66
C VAL A 139 -9.32 -5.50 -8.80
N ILE A 140 -8.51 -4.66 -8.19
CA ILE A 140 -7.05 -4.79 -8.17
C ILE A 140 -6.53 -5.10 -6.75
N ILE A 141 -5.36 -5.72 -6.68
CA ILE A 141 -4.83 -6.31 -5.44
C ILE A 141 -4.46 -5.28 -4.36
N ASP A 142 -4.08 -4.07 -4.75
CA ASP A 142 -3.89 -2.88 -3.89
C ASP A 142 -5.17 -2.47 -3.15
N ASN A 143 -6.36 -2.84 -3.62
CA ASN A 143 -7.60 -2.59 -2.89
C ASN A 143 -7.57 -3.26 -1.50
N MET A 144 -6.77 -4.30 -1.30
CA MET A 144 -6.54 -4.92 0.01
C MET A 144 -5.91 -3.95 1.02
N MET A 145 -5.07 -3.01 0.57
CA MET A 145 -4.46 -1.98 1.43
C MET A 145 -5.48 -0.94 1.90
N ASN A 146 -6.51 -0.72 1.09
CA ASN A 146 -7.55 0.27 1.34
C ASN A 146 -8.60 -0.21 2.35
N LEU A 147 -8.66 -1.51 2.66
CA LEU A 147 -9.62 -2.05 3.63
C LEU A 147 -9.38 -1.58 5.07
N GLU A 148 -8.19 -1.08 5.40
CA GLU A 148 -7.84 -0.57 6.74
C GLU A 148 -8.82 0.52 7.22
N VAL A 149 -9.23 1.42 6.32
CA VAL A 149 -10.13 2.53 6.66
C VAL A 149 -11.50 2.04 7.14
N LEU A 150 -11.96 0.88 6.63
CA LEU A 150 -13.22 0.27 7.04
C LEU A 150 -13.16 -0.21 8.49
N PHE A 151 -12.04 -0.82 8.89
CA PHE A 151 -11.81 -1.23 10.28
C PHE A 151 -11.60 -0.02 11.20
N ALA A 152 -10.89 1.01 10.74
CA ALA A 152 -10.72 2.24 11.52
C ALA A 152 -12.06 2.93 11.79
N SER A 153 -12.94 3.05 10.78
CA SER A 153 -14.26 3.62 10.95
C SER A 153 -15.20 2.71 11.76
N GLU A 154 -15.11 1.38 11.62
CA GLU A 154 -15.81 0.44 12.50
C GLU A 154 -15.46 0.71 13.98
N ALA A 155 -14.17 0.84 14.30
CA ALA A 155 -13.72 1.08 15.67
C ALA A 155 -14.23 2.42 16.24
N LEU A 156 -14.43 3.44 15.39
CA LEU A 156 -14.96 4.74 15.78
C LEU A 156 -16.48 4.74 15.97
N THR A 157 -17.21 3.96 15.18
CA THR A 157 -18.68 4.08 15.04
C THR A 157 -19.46 2.89 15.60
N GLY A 158 -18.81 1.73 15.74
CA GLY A 158 -19.47 0.45 16.02
C GLY A 158 -20.22 -0.14 14.82
N ASN A 159 -20.05 0.39 13.61
CA ASN A 159 -20.73 -0.12 12.41
C ASN A 159 -20.04 -1.38 11.85
N HIS A 160 -20.46 -2.55 12.32
CA HIS A 160 -19.91 -3.84 11.89
C HIS A 160 -20.13 -4.16 10.40
N THR A 161 -21.04 -3.48 9.69
CA THR A 161 -21.21 -3.64 8.23
C THR A 161 -19.91 -3.35 7.47
N LEU A 162 -19.10 -2.41 7.96
CA LEU A 162 -17.83 -2.05 7.31
C LEU A 162 -16.82 -3.20 7.39
N ARG A 163 -16.79 -3.92 8.52
CA ARG A 163 -16.00 -5.14 8.70
C ARG A 163 -16.48 -6.27 7.81
N GLU A 164 -17.78 -6.46 7.69
CA GLU A 164 -18.37 -7.47 6.80
C GLU A 164 -18.00 -7.22 5.33
N ILE A 165 -18.01 -5.96 4.89
CA ILE A 165 -17.55 -5.55 3.56
C ILE A 165 -16.07 -5.90 3.37
N ALA A 166 -15.21 -5.59 4.35
CA ALA A 166 -13.78 -5.89 4.27
C ALA A 166 -13.50 -7.40 4.19
N ILE A 167 -14.20 -8.20 5.00
CA ILE A 167 -14.11 -9.67 4.99
C ILE A 167 -14.59 -10.23 3.64
N SER A 168 -15.76 -9.81 3.16
CA SER A 168 -16.28 -10.22 1.86
C SER A 168 -15.30 -9.91 0.73
N HIS A 169 -14.71 -8.71 0.73
CA HIS A 169 -13.72 -8.31 -0.26
C HIS A 169 -12.50 -9.25 -0.20
N ALA A 170 -11.91 -9.43 0.98
CA ALA A 170 -10.71 -10.23 1.16
C ALA A 170 -10.92 -11.71 0.78
N ASP A 171 -12.07 -12.29 1.12
CA ASP A 171 -12.42 -13.68 0.78
C ASP A 171 -12.49 -13.85 -0.73
N LYS A 172 -13.11 -12.90 -1.43
CA LYS A 172 -13.22 -12.94 -2.89
C LYS A 172 -11.87 -12.74 -3.57
N THR A 173 -11.05 -11.83 -3.05
CA THR A 173 -9.68 -11.59 -3.54
C THR A 173 -8.80 -12.83 -3.33
N MET A 174 -8.92 -13.51 -2.19
CA MET A 174 -8.17 -14.76 -1.91
C MET A 174 -8.44 -15.84 -2.97
N VAL A 175 -9.69 -15.97 -3.40
CA VAL A 175 -10.09 -16.99 -4.39
C VAL A 175 -9.65 -16.63 -5.81
N ASN A 176 -9.75 -15.35 -6.20
CA ASN A 176 -9.66 -14.99 -7.63
C ASN A 176 -8.35 -14.29 -8.03
N HIS A 177 -7.67 -13.62 -7.09
CA HIS A 177 -6.39 -12.96 -7.37
C HIS A 177 -5.19 -13.86 -7.11
N ILE A 178 -5.28 -14.78 -6.13
CA ILE A 178 -4.12 -15.56 -5.69
C ILE A 178 -4.02 -16.86 -6.47
N ARG A 179 -2.90 -17.04 -7.19
CA ARG A 179 -2.63 -18.22 -8.01
C ARG A 179 -2.23 -19.42 -7.14
N PRO A 180 -2.32 -20.65 -7.69
CA PRO A 180 -1.91 -21.86 -6.97
C PRO A 180 -0.46 -21.85 -6.48
N ASP A 181 0.46 -21.24 -7.22
CA ASP A 181 1.90 -21.12 -6.90
C ASP A 181 2.20 -20.08 -5.81
N GLY A 182 1.23 -19.26 -5.45
CA GLY A 182 1.35 -18.19 -4.46
C GLY A 182 1.57 -16.80 -5.06
N GLY A 183 1.85 -16.69 -6.36
CA GLY A 183 1.86 -15.39 -7.03
C GLY A 183 0.45 -14.82 -7.19
N SER A 184 0.35 -13.53 -7.49
CA SER A 184 -0.92 -12.83 -7.67
C SER A 184 -1.15 -12.33 -9.09
N TYR A 185 -2.42 -12.28 -9.49
CA TYR A 185 -2.89 -11.41 -10.56
C TYR A 185 -2.99 -9.97 -10.05
N HIS A 186 -2.74 -9.00 -10.92
CA HIS A 186 -2.94 -7.60 -10.57
C HIS A 186 -4.42 -7.25 -10.61
N VAL A 187 -5.11 -7.48 -11.73
CA VAL A 187 -6.53 -7.13 -11.93
C VAL A 187 -7.37 -8.38 -12.14
N VAL A 188 -8.54 -8.42 -11.49
CA VAL A 188 -9.61 -9.37 -11.79
C VAL A 188 -10.85 -8.58 -12.21
N ASP A 189 -11.35 -8.90 -13.40
CA ASP A 189 -12.57 -8.30 -13.95
C ASP A 189 -13.74 -9.28 -13.72
N TYR A 190 -14.77 -8.77 -13.03
CA TYR A 190 -16.02 -9.48 -12.76
C TYR A 190 -17.17 -8.86 -13.55
N ASN A 191 -18.14 -9.68 -13.92
CA ASN A 191 -19.41 -9.18 -14.41
C ASN A 191 -20.26 -8.69 -13.22
N SER A 192 -20.61 -7.41 -13.20
CA SER A 192 -21.26 -6.74 -12.06
C SER A 192 -22.66 -7.28 -11.73
N THR A 193 -23.31 -7.96 -12.68
CA THR A 193 -24.68 -8.50 -12.52
C THR A 193 -24.68 -9.96 -12.04
N THR A 194 -23.65 -10.73 -12.38
CA THR A 194 -23.57 -12.17 -12.05
C THR A 194 -22.51 -12.51 -11.01
N GLY A 195 -21.53 -11.63 -10.79
CA GLY A 195 -20.38 -11.89 -9.92
C GLY A 195 -19.36 -12.87 -10.51
N ALA A 196 -19.51 -13.27 -11.77
CA ALA A 196 -18.60 -14.19 -12.46
C ALA A 196 -17.32 -13.47 -12.88
N VAL A 197 -16.16 -14.08 -12.61
CA VAL A 197 -14.87 -13.66 -13.18
C VAL A 197 -14.86 -14.00 -14.66
N PHE A 198 -14.50 -13.04 -15.51
CA PHE A 198 -14.31 -13.28 -16.94
C PHE A 198 -12.92 -12.92 -17.45
N ARG A 199 -12.08 -12.28 -16.62
CA ARG A 199 -10.69 -12.00 -16.96
C ARG A 199 -9.82 -11.83 -15.70
N GLN A 200 -8.62 -12.39 -15.74
CA GLN A 200 -7.51 -12.03 -14.85
C GLN A 200 -6.37 -11.50 -15.71
N ARG A 201 -5.84 -10.32 -15.35
CA ARG A 201 -4.88 -9.60 -16.19
C ARG A 201 -3.95 -8.71 -15.37
N THR A 202 -3.13 -7.93 -16.06
CA THR A 202 -2.37 -6.85 -15.46
C THR A 202 -2.59 -5.50 -16.11
N SER A 203 -2.39 -4.43 -15.33
CA SER A 203 -2.31 -3.04 -15.82
C SER A 203 -0.88 -2.49 -15.76
N GLN A 204 -0.05 -3.02 -14.86
CA GLN A 204 1.29 -2.50 -14.53
C GLN A 204 2.35 -3.57 -14.39
N GLY A 205 2.04 -4.83 -14.69
CA GLY A 205 2.99 -5.96 -14.70
C GLY A 205 3.46 -6.30 -16.10
N TYR A 206 4.32 -7.31 -16.21
CA TYR A 206 4.89 -7.75 -17.48
C TYR A 206 3.90 -8.46 -18.39
N ALA A 207 3.09 -9.36 -17.85
CA ALA A 207 2.09 -10.14 -18.57
C ALA A 207 0.89 -10.44 -17.66
N ASP A 208 -0.24 -10.81 -18.23
CA ASP A 208 -1.46 -11.11 -17.47
C ASP A 208 -1.25 -12.19 -16.40
N ASN A 209 -0.34 -13.13 -16.66
CA ASN A 209 0.03 -14.21 -15.74
C ASN A 209 1.42 -14.01 -15.08
N SER A 210 2.01 -12.81 -15.17
CA SER A 210 3.23 -12.49 -14.43
C SER A 210 2.91 -12.07 -12.99
N THR A 211 3.92 -11.93 -12.15
CA THR A 211 3.79 -11.38 -10.79
C THR A 211 4.51 -10.05 -10.72
N TRP A 212 3.72 -8.99 -10.85
CA TRP A 212 4.16 -7.64 -10.56
C TRP A 212 4.51 -7.52 -9.08
N SER A 213 5.76 -7.15 -8.77
CA SER A 213 6.28 -7.28 -7.40
C SER A 213 5.53 -6.39 -6.41
N ARG A 214 5.23 -5.14 -6.76
CA ARG A 214 4.45 -4.29 -5.85
C ARG A 214 3.03 -4.82 -5.59
N GLY A 215 2.38 -5.40 -6.59
CA GLY A 215 1.08 -6.07 -6.39
C GLY A 215 1.17 -7.26 -5.44
N GLU A 216 2.23 -8.06 -5.57
CA GLU A 216 2.52 -9.15 -4.64
C GLU A 216 2.74 -8.64 -3.20
N ALA A 217 3.51 -7.57 -3.05
CA ALA A 217 3.79 -6.93 -1.77
C ALA A 217 2.50 -6.41 -1.10
N TRP A 218 1.60 -5.79 -1.88
CA TRP A 218 0.27 -5.38 -1.41
C TRP A 218 -0.59 -6.55 -0.97
N GLY A 219 -0.56 -7.68 -1.69
CA GLY A 219 -1.28 -8.87 -1.27
C GLY A 219 -0.75 -9.45 0.05
N ILE A 220 0.58 -9.57 0.21
CA ILE A 220 1.18 -10.06 1.46
C ILE A 220 0.77 -9.16 2.63
N TYR A 221 0.92 -7.85 2.48
CA TYR A 221 0.55 -6.90 3.53
C TYR A 221 -0.95 -6.97 3.83
N GLY A 222 -1.78 -6.90 2.78
CA GLY A 222 -3.23 -6.89 2.88
C GLY A 222 -3.79 -8.09 3.62
N PHE A 223 -3.35 -9.31 3.26
CA PHE A 223 -3.80 -10.52 3.95
C PHE A 223 -3.24 -10.64 5.37
N ALA A 224 -1.99 -10.25 5.61
CA ALA A 224 -1.47 -10.19 6.97
C ALA A 224 -2.28 -9.19 7.82
N ASN A 225 -2.64 -8.04 7.25
CA ASN A 225 -3.45 -7.04 7.93
C ASN A 225 -4.90 -7.51 8.18
N MET A 226 -5.50 -8.26 7.25
CA MET A 226 -6.79 -8.93 7.47
C MET A 226 -6.72 -9.92 8.65
N PHE A 227 -5.64 -10.70 8.78
CA PHE A 227 -5.46 -11.58 9.96
C PHE A 227 -5.34 -10.77 11.26
N LYS A 228 -4.63 -9.64 11.25
CA LYS A 228 -4.50 -8.75 12.42
C LYS A 228 -5.87 -8.32 12.96
N HIS A 229 -6.80 -7.95 12.08
CA HIS A 229 -8.13 -7.46 12.45
C HIS A 229 -9.16 -8.55 12.74
N THR A 230 -9.06 -9.68 12.05
CA THR A 230 -10.10 -10.72 12.07
C THR A 230 -9.73 -11.98 12.81
N ARG A 231 -8.43 -12.26 12.96
CA ARG A 231 -7.87 -13.52 13.48
C ARG A 231 -8.31 -14.76 12.68
N GLN A 232 -8.82 -14.59 11.46
CA GLN A 232 -9.17 -15.71 10.58
C GLN A 232 -7.91 -16.31 9.94
N PHE A 233 -7.64 -17.57 10.25
CA PHE A 233 -6.39 -18.23 9.85
C PHE A 233 -6.18 -18.33 8.34
N ASP A 234 -7.24 -18.34 7.53
CA ASP A 234 -7.13 -18.41 6.08
C ASP A 234 -6.37 -17.20 5.50
N TYR A 235 -6.51 -16.01 6.11
CA TYR A 235 -5.73 -14.83 5.73
C TYR A 235 -4.24 -14.99 6.09
N LEU A 236 -3.93 -15.54 7.27
CA LEU A 236 -2.55 -15.83 7.65
C LEU A 236 -1.91 -16.86 6.69
N GLN A 237 -2.64 -17.91 6.32
CA GLN A 237 -2.15 -18.91 5.37
C GLN A 237 -1.95 -18.32 3.97
N THR A 238 -2.85 -17.43 3.53
CA THR A 238 -2.71 -16.74 2.25
C THR A 238 -1.48 -15.83 2.23
N ALA A 239 -1.29 -15.02 3.27
CA ALA A 239 -0.12 -14.16 3.41
C ALA A 239 1.19 -14.98 3.46
N ARG A 240 1.22 -16.11 4.18
CA ARG A 240 2.37 -17.06 4.17
C ARG A 240 2.66 -17.62 2.78
N LYS A 241 1.61 -17.98 2.03
CA LYS A 241 1.74 -18.53 0.67
C LYS A 241 2.36 -17.52 -0.28
N MET A 242 1.88 -16.28 -0.26
CA MET A 242 2.42 -15.17 -1.05
C MET A 242 3.85 -14.82 -0.62
N ALA A 243 4.11 -14.73 0.70
CA ALA A 243 5.46 -14.51 1.23
C ALA A 243 6.44 -15.62 0.80
N LYS A 244 5.99 -16.88 0.75
CA LYS A 244 6.80 -17.98 0.23
C LYS A 244 7.13 -17.79 -1.25
N TYR A 245 6.15 -17.39 -2.08
CA TYR A 245 6.40 -17.07 -3.49
C TYR A 245 7.43 -15.96 -3.61
N TRP A 246 7.24 -14.85 -2.88
CA TRP A 246 8.16 -13.72 -2.84
C TRP A 246 9.60 -14.13 -2.53
N ILE A 247 9.81 -14.83 -1.41
CA ILE A 247 11.14 -15.22 -0.94
C ILE A 247 11.77 -16.21 -1.93
N THR A 248 11.00 -17.16 -2.45
CA THR A 248 11.50 -18.17 -3.41
C THR A 248 11.91 -17.55 -4.75
N ASN A 249 11.22 -16.51 -5.19
CA ASN A 249 11.47 -15.85 -6.49
C ASN A 249 12.37 -14.61 -6.37
N THR A 250 12.78 -14.23 -5.15
CA THR A 250 13.76 -13.15 -4.95
C THR A 250 15.09 -13.54 -5.61
N PRO A 251 15.64 -12.70 -6.52
CA PRO A 251 16.92 -12.99 -7.16
C PRO A 251 18.07 -13.15 -6.16
N SER A 252 19.14 -13.84 -6.57
CA SER A 252 20.27 -14.16 -5.68
C SER A 252 21.04 -12.94 -5.17
N ASP A 253 20.93 -11.79 -5.85
CA ASP A 253 21.51 -10.51 -5.41
C ASP A 253 20.61 -9.77 -4.38
N GLY A 254 19.41 -10.29 -4.11
CA GLY A 254 18.43 -9.71 -3.19
C GLY A 254 17.70 -8.48 -3.73
N ILE A 255 17.96 -8.06 -4.97
CA ILE A 255 17.31 -6.89 -5.58
C ILE A 255 15.95 -7.32 -6.11
N ILE A 256 14.90 -6.65 -5.65
CA ILE A 256 13.54 -6.96 -6.07
C ILE A 256 13.29 -6.34 -7.45
N PRO A 257 12.97 -7.15 -8.48
CA PRO A 257 12.61 -6.62 -9.79
C PRO A 257 11.21 -6.01 -9.74
N TRP A 258 10.90 -5.13 -10.69
CA TRP A 258 9.52 -4.67 -10.92
C TRP A 258 8.53 -5.81 -11.18
N ASP A 259 8.98 -6.89 -11.82
CA ASP A 259 8.16 -8.08 -12.06
C ASP A 259 9.04 -9.33 -12.00
N PHE A 260 8.60 -10.34 -11.24
CA PHE A 260 9.36 -11.57 -11.01
C PHE A 260 9.49 -12.44 -12.27
N ASN A 261 8.55 -12.33 -13.21
CA ASN A 261 8.48 -13.17 -14.41
C ASN A 261 8.90 -12.43 -15.68
N ALA A 262 9.23 -11.13 -15.61
CA ALA A 262 9.79 -10.40 -16.75
C ALA A 262 11.12 -11.05 -17.22
N PRO A 263 11.48 -10.94 -18.53
CA PRO A 263 12.75 -11.43 -19.05
C PRO A 263 13.95 -10.79 -18.37
N LEU A 264 15.05 -11.53 -18.24
CA LEU A 264 16.30 -11.00 -17.70
C LEU A 264 17.06 -10.09 -18.68
N VAL A 265 16.71 -10.16 -19.97
CA VAL A 265 17.32 -9.37 -21.04
C VAL A 265 16.22 -8.65 -21.83
N PRO A 266 16.23 -7.31 -21.91
CA PRO A 266 17.14 -6.39 -21.19
C PRO A 266 16.94 -6.49 -19.66
N PRO A 267 17.91 -6.00 -18.85
CA PRO A 267 17.79 -6.04 -17.40
C PRO A 267 16.47 -5.42 -16.93
N ARG A 268 15.80 -6.13 -16.02
CA ARG A 268 14.57 -5.67 -15.40
C ARG A 268 14.88 -4.50 -14.48
N PRO A 269 14.10 -3.39 -14.51
CA PRO A 269 14.25 -2.37 -13.49
C PRO A 269 13.91 -2.95 -12.12
N ALA A 270 14.59 -2.47 -11.09
CA ALA A 270 14.26 -2.77 -9.71
C ALA A 270 12.98 -2.02 -9.29
N ASP A 271 12.41 -2.43 -8.17
CA ASP A 271 11.32 -1.72 -7.54
C ASP A 271 11.52 -1.62 -6.02
N SER A 272 12.18 -0.54 -5.60
CA SER A 272 12.49 -0.30 -4.19
C SER A 272 11.24 -0.14 -3.32
N SER A 273 10.13 0.38 -3.86
CA SER A 273 8.87 0.46 -3.12
C SER A 273 8.29 -0.92 -2.83
N ALA A 274 8.28 -1.83 -3.83
CA ALA A 274 7.87 -3.22 -3.60
C ALA A 274 8.68 -3.87 -2.48
N ALA A 275 10.01 -3.65 -2.46
CA ALA A 275 10.87 -4.17 -1.40
C ALA A 275 10.51 -3.60 -0.02
N THR A 276 10.25 -2.30 0.12
CA THR A 276 9.91 -1.68 1.41
C THR A 276 8.51 -2.05 1.90
N ILE A 277 7.55 -2.20 0.99
CA ILE A 277 6.21 -2.69 1.30
C ILE A 277 6.28 -4.13 1.81
N ALA A 278 6.97 -5.00 1.06
CA ALA A 278 7.13 -6.39 1.46
C ALA A 278 7.88 -6.50 2.78
N ALA A 279 8.84 -5.61 3.06
CA ALA A 279 9.53 -5.57 4.35
C ALA A 279 8.53 -5.36 5.50
N SER A 280 7.67 -4.35 5.38
CA SER A 280 6.60 -4.08 6.35
C SER A 280 5.63 -5.27 6.48
N ALA A 281 5.27 -5.89 5.37
CA ALA A 281 4.38 -7.04 5.35
C ALA A 281 4.97 -8.28 6.05
N LEU A 282 6.25 -8.57 5.79
CA LEU A 282 6.98 -9.68 6.40
C LEU A 282 7.27 -9.43 7.89
N LEU A 283 7.48 -8.17 8.31
CA LEU A 283 7.55 -7.82 9.73
C LEU A 283 6.21 -8.02 10.43
N LEU A 284 5.10 -7.65 9.78
CA LEU A 284 3.76 -7.92 10.30
C LEU A 284 3.50 -9.42 10.42
N LEU A 285 3.92 -10.23 9.45
CA LEU A 285 3.88 -11.69 9.55
C LEU A 285 4.77 -12.20 10.69
N ALA A 286 5.98 -11.65 10.85
CA ALA A 286 6.89 -12.07 11.92
C ALA A 286 6.29 -11.85 13.31
N ASP A 287 5.60 -10.73 13.52
CA ASP A 287 4.86 -10.43 14.76
C ASP A 287 3.71 -11.43 14.97
N GLN A 288 2.97 -11.73 13.91
CA GLN A 288 1.87 -12.69 13.97
C GLN A 288 2.33 -14.12 14.28
N GLU A 289 3.43 -14.56 13.66
CA GLU A 289 4.05 -15.85 13.98
C GLU A 289 4.49 -15.91 15.45
N LEU A 290 5.07 -14.82 15.96
CA LEU A 290 5.46 -14.73 17.36
C LEU A 290 4.24 -14.80 18.28
N SER A 291 3.14 -14.13 17.93
CA SER A 291 1.90 -14.11 18.71
C SER A 291 1.24 -15.49 18.89
N ILE A 292 1.48 -16.42 17.96
CA ILE A 292 1.02 -17.81 18.05
C ILE A 292 2.12 -18.79 18.49
N LEU A 293 3.20 -18.26 19.10
CA LEU A 293 4.35 -19.00 19.63
C LEU A 293 5.20 -19.74 18.58
N ASN A 294 5.14 -19.34 17.31
CA ASN A 294 6.02 -19.84 16.25
C ASN A 294 7.29 -18.98 16.11
N VAL A 295 8.21 -19.11 17.07
CA VAL A 295 9.46 -18.33 17.11
C VAL A 295 10.32 -18.55 15.84
N THR A 296 10.31 -19.76 15.27
CA THR A 296 11.07 -20.06 14.05
C THR A 296 10.51 -19.30 12.83
N GLY A 297 9.19 -19.22 12.69
CA GLY A 297 8.54 -18.43 11.64
C GLY A 297 8.85 -16.93 11.76
N SER A 298 8.84 -16.41 12.99
CA SER A 298 9.19 -15.01 13.26
C SER A 298 10.63 -14.69 12.87
N ALA A 299 11.59 -15.53 13.29
CA ALA A 299 13.00 -15.37 12.93
C ALA A 299 13.25 -15.54 11.42
N TYR A 300 12.53 -16.44 10.76
CA TYR A 300 12.61 -16.63 9.31
C TYR A 300 12.27 -15.33 8.56
N TYR A 301 11.10 -14.74 8.84
CA TYR A 301 10.69 -13.51 8.14
C TYR A 301 11.57 -12.31 8.46
N THR A 302 11.97 -12.12 9.73
CA THR A 302 12.86 -10.99 10.10
C THR A 302 14.23 -11.08 9.42
N ASN A 303 14.81 -12.28 9.29
CA ASN A 303 16.08 -12.47 8.58
C ASN A 303 15.97 -12.15 7.09
N GLU A 304 14.88 -12.54 6.42
CA GLU A 304 14.64 -12.20 5.02
C GLU A 304 14.44 -10.69 4.82
N VAL A 305 13.73 -10.02 5.74
CA VAL A 305 13.58 -8.56 5.75
C VAL A 305 14.94 -7.86 5.82
N ILE A 306 15.82 -8.28 6.74
CA ILE A 306 17.15 -7.65 6.91
C ILE A 306 17.97 -7.78 5.63
N LYS A 307 18.02 -8.97 5.03
CA LYS A 307 18.75 -9.21 3.77
C LYS A 307 18.21 -8.35 2.63
N MET A 308 16.89 -8.36 2.45
CA MET A 308 16.22 -7.62 1.37
C MET A 308 16.41 -6.11 1.53
N LEU A 309 16.21 -5.56 2.73
CA LEU A 309 16.40 -4.14 2.97
C LEU A 309 17.87 -3.72 2.81
N ASP A 310 18.85 -4.54 3.23
CA ASP A 310 20.26 -4.25 3.00
C ASP A 310 20.59 -4.16 1.50
N ALA A 311 20.19 -5.15 0.70
CA ALA A 311 20.43 -5.17 -0.75
C ALA A 311 19.76 -3.98 -1.47
N ASN A 312 18.46 -3.77 -1.21
CA ASN A 312 17.70 -2.72 -1.90
C ASN A 312 18.10 -1.31 -1.43
N THR A 313 18.46 -1.12 -0.15
CA THR A 313 18.97 0.17 0.33
C THR A 313 20.34 0.47 -0.26
N LYS A 314 21.26 -0.51 -0.36
CA LYS A 314 22.55 -0.31 -1.05
C LYS A 314 22.37 0.11 -2.50
N LEU A 315 21.39 -0.48 -3.19
CA LEU A 315 21.05 -0.11 -4.57
C LEU A 315 20.44 1.31 -4.65
N ALA A 316 19.46 1.60 -3.80
CA ALA A 316 18.53 2.73 -3.97
C ALA A 316 18.83 3.97 -3.13
N TRP A 317 19.65 3.89 -2.08
CA TRP A 317 19.94 5.03 -1.22
C TRP A 317 20.72 6.11 -1.99
N ARG A 318 20.11 7.29 -2.12
CA ARG A 318 20.66 8.44 -2.86
C ARG A 318 20.38 9.74 -2.10
N PRO A 319 21.22 10.12 -1.11
CA PRO A 319 21.00 11.33 -0.29
C PRO A 319 20.90 12.65 -1.05
N ALA A 320 21.38 12.70 -2.29
CA ALA A 320 21.26 13.87 -3.15
C ALA A 320 19.87 14.02 -3.78
N TRP A 321 19.08 12.95 -3.83
CA TRP A 321 17.71 12.97 -4.36
C TRP A 321 16.75 13.52 -3.31
N GLN A 322 15.62 14.06 -3.76
CA GLN A 322 14.58 14.57 -2.86
C GLN A 322 13.76 13.45 -2.19
N SER A 323 13.81 12.24 -2.75
CA SER A 323 13.24 11.00 -2.20
C SER A 323 14.20 10.26 -1.27
N LEU A 324 13.67 9.49 -0.32
CA LEU A 324 14.49 8.63 0.55
C LEU A 324 15.24 7.55 -0.24
N LEU A 325 14.54 6.87 -1.15
CA LEU A 325 15.08 5.81 -1.99
C LEU A 325 14.79 6.14 -3.46
N ALA A 326 15.76 5.89 -4.33
CA ALA A 326 15.61 5.86 -5.79
C ALA A 326 15.18 4.45 -6.26
N ASN A 327 15.27 4.17 -7.57
CA ASN A 327 15.07 2.82 -8.14
C ASN A 327 13.73 2.15 -7.81
N GLY A 328 12.68 2.94 -7.61
CA GLY A 328 11.29 2.51 -7.66
C GLY A 328 10.78 2.46 -9.10
N THR A 329 9.73 1.67 -9.33
CA THR A 329 9.07 1.56 -10.64
C THR A 329 7.58 1.85 -10.55
N VAL A 330 7.15 3.06 -10.94
CA VAL A 330 5.74 3.49 -10.91
C VAL A 330 4.90 2.72 -11.92
N ASN A 331 5.31 2.68 -13.19
CA ASN A 331 4.63 1.97 -14.28
C ASN A 331 5.64 1.69 -15.41
N ASN A 332 6.21 0.48 -15.42
CA ASN A 332 7.22 0.11 -16.41
C ASN A 332 6.69 0.09 -17.86
N PRO A 333 5.48 -0.43 -18.17
CA PRO A 333 4.90 -0.32 -19.51
C PRO A 333 4.82 1.12 -20.04
N ALA A 334 4.61 2.09 -19.13
CA ALA A 334 4.60 3.51 -19.46
C ALA A 334 5.98 4.19 -19.37
N GLN A 335 7.07 3.42 -19.26
CA GLN A 335 8.45 3.90 -19.10
C GLN A 335 8.68 4.82 -17.87
N ASN A 336 7.81 4.70 -16.86
CA ASN A 336 7.94 5.40 -15.59
C ASN A 336 8.59 4.48 -14.54
N ASN A 337 9.92 4.41 -14.58
CA ASN A 337 10.76 3.55 -13.75
C ASN A 337 12.08 4.24 -13.37
N LEU A 338 12.84 3.67 -12.44
CA LEU A 338 14.08 4.26 -11.91
C LEU A 338 13.85 5.62 -11.23
N THR A 339 12.73 5.77 -10.53
CA THR A 339 12.34 7.00 -9.83
C THR A 339 12.45 6.80 -8.32
N GLY A 340 12.50 7.88 -7.55
CA GLY A 340 12.02 7.85 -6.18
C GLY A 340 10.51 7.80 -6.15
N ILE A 341 9.94 7.17 -5.13
CA ILE A 341 8.49 6.98 -4.98
C ILE A 341 8.12 7.33 -3.54
N VAL A 342 6.97 7.99 -3.35
CA VAL A 342 6.50 8.46 -2.04
C VAL A 342 5.90 7.35 -1.16
N TYR A 343 5.50 6.23 -1.77
CA TYR A 343 4.81 5.09 -1.17
C TYR A 343 5.65 3.82 -1.09
#